data_AF-A0A0H2XFA9-F1
#
_entry.id   AF-A0A0H2XFA9-F1
#
_cell.length_a   1.000
_cell.length_b   1.000
_cell.length_c   1.000
_cell.angle_alpha   90.00
_cell.angle_beta   90.00
_cell.angle_gamma   90.00
#
_symmetry.space_group_name_H-M   'P 1'
#
loop_
_entity.id
_entity.type
_entity.pdbx_description
1 polymer ?
#
loop_
_entity_poly.entity_id
_entity_poly.type
_entity_poly.pdbx_seq_one_letter_code
_entity_poly.pdbx_strand_id
1 'polypeptide(L)'
;MCGIVGYIGYDNAKELLLKGLEKLEYRGYDSAGIAVVNDDNTTVFKEKGRIAELRKVADSSDFDGPVGIGHTRWATHGVPNHENSHPHQSSNGRFTLVHNGVIENYEELKGEYLQGVSFISETDTEVIVQLVEYFSNQGLSTEEAFTKVVSLLHGSYALGLLDAEDKDTIYVAKNKSPLLLGVGEGFNVIASDALAMLQVTSEYKEIHDHEIVIVKKDEVIIKDADGNVVERDSYIAEIDASDAEKGVYAHYMLKEIHEQPAVMRRIIQEYQDAEGNLKIDQDIINDVKEADRIYVIAAGTSYHAGLVGKEFLEKWAGVPTEVHVASEFVYNMPLLSEKPLFVYISQSGETADSRAVLVETNKLGHKSLTITNVAGSTLSREADHTLLLHAGPEIAVASTKAYTAQIAVLSILSQIVAKEHGREADIDLLRELAKVTTAIEAIVDDAPIMEQIATDFLETTRNAFFIGRTIDYNVSLEGALKLKEISYIQAEGFAGGELKHGTIALIEEGTPVVGLATQEKVNLSIRGNVKEVVARGAHPCIISMEGLEKEGDTYVIPHVHELLTPLVSVVALQLISYYAALHRDLDVDKPRNLAKSVTVE
;
A
#
# COMPACT_ATOMS: atom_id res chain seq x y z
N MET A 1 -7.50 0.65 -5.92
CA MET A 1 -8.10 -0.32 -5.00
C MET A 1 -9.47 0.18 -4.55
N CYS A 2 -10.39 -0.68 -4.14
CA CYS A 2 -11.71 -0.23 -3.75
C CYS A 2 -11.81 -0.06 -2.22
N GLY A 3 -12.82 0.67 -1.75
CA GLY A 3 -13.12 0.84 -0.33
C GLY A 3 -14.55 0.40 -0.04
N ILE A 4 -14.77 -0.33 1.05
CA ILE A 4 -16.12 -0.69 1.53
C ILE A 4 -16.32 -0.06 2.90
N VAL A 5 -17.51 0.49 3.12
CA VAL A 5 -18.05 0.84 4.44
C VAL A 5 -19.47 0.31 4.58
N GLY A 6 -19.89 0.00 5.80
CA GLY A 6 -21.27 -0.31 6.13
C GLY A 6 -21.56 0.06 7.58
N TYR A 7 -22.79 0.43 7.86
CA TYR A 7 -23.26 0.80 9.19
C TYR A 7 -24.66 0.25 9.40
N ILE A 8 -24.91 -0.31 10.58
CA ILE A 8 -26.24 -0.66 11.08
C ILE A 8 -26.34 -0.22 12.54
N GLY A 9 -27.26 0.69 12.84
CA GLY A 9 -27.31 1.34 14.15
C GLY A 9 -28.52 2.24 14.37
N TYR A 10 -28.37 3.25 15.21
CA TYR A 10 -29.40 4.27 15.47
C TYR A 10 -29.14 5.59 14.74
N ASP A 11 -27.90 5.85 14.32
CA ASP A 11 -27.53 7.10 13.66
C ASP A 11 -27.86 7.07 12.17
N ASN A 12 -27.76 8.24 11.53
CA ASN A 12 -27.95 8.35 10.09
C ASN A 12 -26.78 7.70 9.33
N ALA A 13 -27.04 6.53 8.73
CA ALA A 13 -26.07 5.80 7.95
C ALA A 13 -25.55 6.63 6.77
N LYS A 14 -26.38 7.45 6.11
CA LYS A 14 -25.98 8.23 4.91
C LYS A 14 -24.73 9.06 5.18
N GLU A 15 -24.75 9.85 6.25
CA GLU A 15 -23.65 10.75 6.61
C GLU A 15 -22.41 10.00 7.10
N LEU A 16 -22.59 8.91 7.85
CA LEU A 16 -21.48 8.07 8.31
C LEU A 16 -20.76 7.37 7.15
N LEU A 17 -21.53 6.83 6.19
CA LEU A 17 -20.98 6.19 5.01
C LEU A 17 -20.21 7.19 4.14
N LEU A 18 -20.76 8.39 3.90
CA LEU A 18 -20.06 9.43 3.12
C LEU A 18 -18.73 9.81 3.78
N LYS A 19 -18.71 10.08 5.10
CA LYS A 19 -17.46 10.37 5.83
C LYS A 19 -16.47 9.22 5.78
N GLY A 20 -16.93 7.99 5.92
CA GLY A 20 -16.06 6.82 5.83
C GLY A 20 -15.47 6.64 4.43
N LEU A 21 -16.25 6.86 3.37
CA LEU A 21 -15.77 6.82 1.99
C LEU A 21 -14.79 7.96 1.68
N GLU A 22 -14.99 9.16 2.23
CA GLU A 22 -14.02 10.27 2.13
C GLU A 22 -12.65 9.85 2.68
N LYS A 23 -12.64 9.14 3.82
CA LYS A 23 -11.42 8.59 4.42
C LYS A 23 -10.81 7.46 3.58
N LEU A 24 -11.60 6.73 2.79
CA LEU A 24 -11.12 5.66 1.90
C LEU A 24 -10.79 6.12 0.47
N GLU A 25 -10.92 7.40 0.15
CA GLU A 25 -10.74 7.91 -1.22
C GLU A 25 -9.29 7.76 -1.74
N TYR A 26 -8.31 7.50 -0.86
CA TYR A 26 -6.93 7.16 -1.26
C TYR A 26 -6.81 5.74 -1.82
N ARG A 27 -7.77 4.86 -1.53
CA ARG A 27 -7.82 3.51 -2.09
C ARG A 27 -8.30 3.55 -3.54
N GLY A 28 -9.37 4.30 -3.83
CA GLY A 28 -9.98 4.41 -5.15
C GLY A 28 -10.86 5.64 -5.30
N TYR A 29 -10.89 6.21 -6.51
CA TYR A 29 -11.47 7.52 -6.79
C TYR A 29 -12.06 7.64 -8.21
N ASP A 30 -12.27 6.51 -8.90
CA ASP A 30 -12.84 6.51 -10.25
C ASP A 30 -14.36 6.72 -10.24
N SER A 31 -15.03 6.22 -9.21
CA SER A 31 -16.46 6.37 -8.93
C SER A 31 -16.79 5.95 -7.50
N ALA A 32 -17.96 6.32 -7.01
CA ALA A 32 -18.41 5.92 -5.68
C ALA A 32 -19.94 5.84 -5.60
N GLY A 33 -20.42 5.15 -4.56
CA GLY A 33 -21.84 5.09 -4.26
C GLY A 33 -22.16 4.57 -2.87
N ILE A 34 -23.40 4.82 -2.45
CA ILE A 34 -23.98 4.32 -1.21
C ILE A 34 -25.39 3.79 -1.45
N ALA A 35 -25.81 2.83 -0.63
CA ALA A 35 -27.19 2.41 -0.48
C ALA A 35 -27.61 2.64 0.96
N VAL A 36 -28.76 3.29 1.14
CA VAL A 36 -29.35 3.59 2.45
C VAL A 36 -30.71 2.92 2.53
N VAL A 37 -31.02 2.31 3.67
CA VAL A 37 -32.27 1.59 3.94
C VAL A 37 -33.03 2.29 5.06
N ASN A 38 -34.33 2.47 4.87
CA ASN A 38 -35.26 2.88 5.91
C ASN A 38 -36.55 2.05 5.90
N ASP A 39 -37.50 2.42 6.76
CA ASP A 39 -38.78 1.69 6.93
C ASP A 39 -39.58 1.57 5.63
N ASP A 40 -39.39 2.47 4.66
CA ASP A 40 -40.12 2.47 3.40
C ASP A 40 -39.39 1.66 2.32
N ASN A 41 -38.14 1.98 2.02
CA ASN A 41 -37.42 1.38 0.89
C ASN A 41 -35.88 1.42 1.05
N THR A 42 -35.18 0.92 0.02
CA THR A 42 -33.74 1.08 -0.17
C THR A 42 -33.48 2.06 -1.30
N THR A 43 -32.69 3.10 -1.06
CA THR A 43 -32.31 4.09 -2.08
C THR A 43 -30.80 4.02 -2.35
N VAL A 44 -30.45 3.99 -3.64
CA VAL A 44 -29.06 3.93 -4.12
C VAL A 44 -28.65 5.26 -4.72
N PHE A 45 -27.51 5.79 -4.28
CA PHE A 45 -26.86 6.98 -4.82
C PHE A 45 -25.51 6.58 -5.39
N LYS A 46 -25.26 6.88 -6.66
CA LYS A 46 -24.00 6.57 -7.34
C LYS A 46 -23.58 7.71 -8.23
N GLU A 47 -22.29 7.92 -8.37
CA GLU A 47 -21.76 8.91 -9.29
C GLU A 47 -20.36 8.55 -9.77
N LYS A 48 -20.04 8.95 -11.01
CA LYS A 48 -18.68 8.86 -11.54
C LYS A 48 -17.82 9.97 -10.92
N GLY A 49 -16.60 9.60 -10.53
CA GLY A 49 -15.61 10.53 -10.00
C GLY A 49 -15.44 10.42 -8.48
N ARG A 50 -15.01 11.54 -7.89
CA ARG A 50 -14.61 11.64 -6.48
C ARG A 50 -15.81 11.66 -5.54
N ILE A 51 -15.58 11.46 -4.25
CA ILE A 51 -16.63 11.46 -3.22
C ILE A 51 -17.38 12.78 -3.16
N ALA A 52 -16.72 13.89 -3.50
CA ALA A 52 -17.38 15.18 -3.62
C ALA A 52 -18.54 15.19 -4.63
N GLU A 53 -18.47 14.42 -5.73
CA GLU A 53 -19.56 14.31 -6.70
C GLU A 53 -20.70 13.45 -6.15
N LEU A 54 -20.38 12.31 -5.51
CA LEU A 54 -21.37 11.48 -4.82
C LEU A 54 -22.12 12.28 -3.73
N ARG A 55 -21.40 13.09 -2.96
CA ARG A 55 -21.98 13.92 -1.89
C ARG A 55 -22.99 14.92 -2.44
N LYS A 56 -22.73 15.55 -3.59
CA LYS A 56 -23.72 16.44 -4.24
C LYS A 56 -25.03 15.72 -4.57
N VAL A 57 -24.93 14.48 -5.06
CA VAL A 57 -26.10 13.67 -5.40
C VAL A 57 -26.84 13.22 -4.14
N ALA A 58 -26.13 12.73 -3.13
CA ALA A 58 -26.70 12.26 -1.87
C ALA A 58 -27.35 13.40 -1.05
N ASP A 59 -26.71 14.57 -0.98
CA ASP A 59 -27.21 15.74 -0.24
C ASP A 59 -28.41 16.42 -0.95
N SER A 60 -28.65 16.11 -2.23
CA SER A 60 -29.83 16.60 -2.96
C SER A 60 -31.13 15.87 -2.59
N SER A 61 -31.03 14.80 -1.79
CA SER A 61 -32.15 13.98 -1.34
C SER A 61 -32.24 13.99 0.18
N ASP A 62 -33.45 14.24 0.69
CA ASP A 62 -33.78 14.13 2.12
C ASP A 62 -33.93 12.67 2.59
N PHE A 63 -33.62 11.69 1.73
CA PHE A 63 -33.71 10.29 2.07
C PHE A 63 -32.59 9.89 3.04
N ASP A 64 -32.97 9.45 4.23
CA ASP A 64 -32.08 9.03 5.32
C ASP A 64 -32.54 7.68 5.89
N GLY A 65 -31.64 6.99 6.58
CA GLY A 65 -31.92 5.69 7.18
C GLY A 65 -30.83 5.18 8.13
N PRO A 66 -31.16 4.24 9.02
CA PRO A 66 -30.24 3.70 10.03
C PRO A 66 -29.29 2.62 9.53
N VAL A 67 -29.50 2.11 8.32
CA VAL A 67 -28.71 1.01 7.74
C VAL A 67 -28.22 1.40 6.36
N GLY A 68 -26.99 1.03 6.03
CA GLY A 68 -26.50 1.18 4.67
C GLY A 68 -25.11 0.62 4.43
N ILE A 69 -24.76 0.56 3.15
CA ILE A 69 -23.45 0.14 2.66
C ILE A 69 -22.95 1.16 1.63
N GLY A 70 -21.64 1.32 1.54
CA GLY A 70 -20.98 2.30 0.70
C GLY A 70 -19.73 1.74 0.06
N HIS A 71 -19.36 2.30 -1.10
CA HIS A 71 -18.21 1.84 -1.85
C HIS A 71 -17.49 2.95 -2.61
N THR A 72 -16.15 2.94 -2.57
CA THR A 72 -15.28 3.68 -3.52
C THR A 72 -14.65 2.70 -4.49
N ARG A 73 -14.64 3.04 -5.78
CA ARG A 73 -14.23 2.11 -6.85
C ARG A 73 -12.92 2.53 -7.50
N TRP A 74 -12.10 1.53 -7.78
CA TRP A 74 -11.00 1.56 -8.75
C TRP A 74 -11.30 0.49 -9.81
N ALA A 75 -11.49 0.91 -11.05
CA ALA A 75 -12.08 0.03 -12.06
C ALA A 75 -11.11 -1.05 -12.54
N THR A 76 -11.49 -2.32 -12.38
CA THR A 76 -10.80 -3.49 -12.97
C THR A 76 -11.56 -4.00 -14.20
N HIS A 77 -12.86 -4.25 -14.06
CA HIS A 77 -13.77 -4.67 -15.14
C HIS A 77 -14.79 -3.57 -15.47
N GLY A 78 -14.90 -3.18 -16.74
CA GLY A 78 -15.84 -2.14 -17.16
C GLY A 78 -15.39 -0.71 -16.82
N VAL A 79 -15.61 0.21 -17.75
CA VAL A 79 -15.14 1.60 -17.63
C VAL A 79 -15.77 2.33 -16.44
N PRO A 80 -15.09 3.33 -15.83
CA PRO A 80 -15.71 4.20 -14.83
C PRO A 80 -16.90 4.98 -15.39
N ASN A 81 -18.11 4.65 -14.92
CA ASN A 81 -19.38 5.32 -15.21
C ASN A 81 -20.38 5.07 -14.05
N HIS A 82 -21.57 5.68 -14.14
CA HIS A 82 -22.62 5.55 -13.13
C HIS A 82 -23.14 4.10 -13.00
N GLU A 83 -23.27 3.39 -14.12
CA GLU A 83 -23.82 2.03 -14.21
C GLU A 83 -22.91 0.98 -13.54
N ASN A 84 -21.61 1.04 -13.81
CA ASN A 84 -20.57 0.17 -13.25
C ASN A 84 -20.14 0.60 -11.83
N SER A 85 -20.67 1.71 -11.31
CA SER A 85 -20.44 2.09 -9.92
C SER A 85 -21.18 1.14 -8.99
N HIS A 86 -20.57 0.82 -7.83
CA HIS A 86 -21.25 0.09 -6.76
C HIS A 86 -22.04 1.10 -5.90
N PRO A 87 -23.09 0.69 -5.17
CA PRO A 87 -23.66 -0.67 -5.08
C PRO A 87 -24.38 -1.16 -6.36
N HIS A 88 -24.40 -2.47 -6.58
CA HIS A 88 -25.22 -3.11 -7.62
C HIS A 88 -26.53 -3.62 -7.03
N GLN A 89 -27.62 -3.53 -7.79
CA GLN A 89 -28.93 -4.05 -7.41
C GLN A 89 -29.31 -5.25 -8.28
N SER A 90 -30.02 -6.21 -7.70
CA SER A 90 -30.62 -7.31 -8.46
C SER A 90 -31.75 -6.82 -9.37
N SER A 91 -32.15 -7.65 -10.35
CA SER A 91 -33.14 -7.28 -11.37
C SER A 91 -34.49 -6.84 -10.80
N ASN A 92 -34.93 -7.45 -9.70
CA ASN A 92 -36.16 -7.08 -9.00
C ASN A 92 -36.00 -5.96 -7.97
N GLY A 93 -34.77 -5.46 -7.75
CA GLY A 93 -34.44 -4.41 -6.79
C GLY A 93 -34.42 -4.84 -5.32
N ARG A 94 -34.61 -6.13 -5.01
CA ARG A 94 -34.62 -6.64 -3.64
C ARG A 94 -33.24 -6.61 -3.00
N PHE A 95 -32.22 -7.07 -3.72
CA PHE A 95 -30.87 -7.21 -3.19
C PHE A 95 -29.97 -6.07 -3.64
N THR A 96 -29.14 -5.55 -2.74
CA THR A 96 -28.17 -4.48 -3.04
C THR A 96 -26.80 -4.84 -2.47
N LEU A 97 -25.75 -4.81 -3.28
CA LEU A 97 -24.44 -5.38 -2.93
C LEU A 97 -23.27 -4.46 -3.27
N VAL A 98 -22.27 -4.41 -2.40
CA VAL A 98 -20.92 -3.86 -2.64
C VAL A 98 -19.87 -4.96 -2.62
N HIS A 99 -18.82 -4.80 -3.42
CA HIS A 99 -17.77 -5.81 -3.60
C HIS A 99 -16.39 -5.18 -3.79
N ASN A 100 -15.40 -5.66 -3.03
CA ASN A 100 -13.98 -5.43 -3.25
C ASN A 100 -13.32 -6.75 -3.67
N GLY A 101 -12.77 -6.83 -4.88
CA GLY A 101 -12.11 -8.03 -5.36
C GLY A 101 -12.31 -8.24 -6.84
N VAL A 102 -12.04 -9.47 -7.30
CA VAL A 102 -12.24 -9.93 -8.67
C VAL A 102 -12.81 -11.34 -8.62
N ILE A 103 -13.94 -11.56 -9.28
CA ILE A 103 -14.52 -12.89 -9.47
C ILE A 103 -14.04 -13.46 -10.80
N GLU A 104 -13.19 -14.47 -10.74
CA GLU A 104 -12.52 -15.05 -11.91
C GLU A 104 -13.47 -15.90 -12.76
N ASN A 105 -14.43 -16.57 -12.13
CA ASN A 105 -15.37 -17.48 -12.79
C ASN A 105 -16.74 -16.85 -13.12
N TYR A 106 -16.79 -15.51 -13.25
CA TYR A 106 -18.06 -14.80 -13.42
C TYR A 106 -18.75 -15.15 -14.76
N GLU A 107 -18.00 -15.44 -15.83
CA GLU A 107 -18.55 -15.84 -17.14
C GLU A 107 -19.22 -17.22 -17.08
N GLU A 108 -18.58 -18.19 -16.41
CA GLU A 108 -19.12 -19.52 -16.19
C GLU A 108 -20.41 -19.47 -15.38
N LEU A 109 -20.41 -18.72 -14.26
CA LEU A 109 -21.57 -18.56 -13.41
C LEU A 109 -22.74 -17.89 -14.15
N LYS A 110 -22.45 -16.88 -14.96
CA LYS A 110 -23.44 -16.22 -15.82
C LYS A 110 -24.03 -17.20 -16.84
N GLY A 111 -23.20 -18.04 -17.44
CA GLY A 111 -23.60 -19.06 -18.40
C GLY A 111 -24.42 -20.20 -17.79
N GLU A 112 -24.16 -20.59 -16.55
CA GLU A 112 -24.84 -21.71 -15.88
C GLU A 112 -26.17 -21.32 -15.24
N TYR A 113 -26.22 -20.20 -14.52
CA TYR A 113 -27.35 -19.85 -13.66
C TYR A 113 -28.21 -18.70 -14.19
N LEU A 114 -27.62 -17.79 -14.97
CA LEU A 114 -28.24 -16.49 -15.31
C LEU A 114 -28.58 -16.36 -16.80
N GLN A 115 -28.84 -17.49 -17.47
CA GLN A 115 -29.30 -17.49 -18.86
C GLN A 115 -30.63 -16.75 -19.00
N GLY A 116 -30.64 -15.66 -19.77
CA GLY A 116 -31.83 -14.84 -19.98
C GLY A 116 -32.03 -13.70 -18.98
N VAL A 117 -31.14 -13.55 -17.99
CA VAL A 117 -31.10 -12.36 -17.13
C VAL A 117 -30.47 -11.20 -17.91
N SER A 118 -31.09 -10.02 -17.86
CA SER A 118 -30.55 -8.82 -18.48
C SER A 118 -29.61 -8.11 -17.50
N PHE A 119 -28.38 -7.86 -17.94
CA PHE A 119 -27.37 -7.15 -17.15
C PHE A 119 -27.32 -5.69 -17.57
N ILE A 120 -27.16 -4.79 -16.61
CA ILE A 120 -27.10 -3.34 -16.84
C ILE A 120 -25.64 -2.85 -16.83
N SER A 121 -24.77 -3.55 -16.12
CA SER A 121 -23.34 -3.25 -16.01
C SER A 121 -22.46 -4.28 -16.72
N GLU A 122 -21.18 -3.94 -16.82
CA GLU A 122 -20.12 -4.80 -17.36
C GLU A 122 -19.30 -5.47 -16.24
N THR A 123 -19.77 -5.37 -14.99
CA THR A 123 -19.00 -5.79 -13.82
C THR A 123 -19.26 -7.25 -13.46
N ASP A 124 -18.22 -7.91 -12.98
CA ASP A 124 -18.30 -9.20 -12.28
C ASP A 124 -19.21 -9.13 -11.04
N THR A 125 -19.26 -7.97 -10.38
CA THR A 125 -20.05 -7.72 -9.17
C THR A 125 -21.55 -7.88 -9.39
N GLU A 126 -22.08 -7.46 -10.55
CA GLU A 126 -23.51 -7.65 -10.85
C GLU A 126 -23.88 -9.14 -10.94
N VAL A 127 -22.95 -10.01 -11.36
CA VAL A 127 -23.20 -11.46 -11.38
C VAL A 127 -23.54 -11.96 -9.97
N ILE A 128 -22.83 -11.49 -8.94
CA ILE A 128 -23.03 -11.90 -7.55
C ILE A 128 -24.46 -11.57 -7.10
N VAL A 129 -24.89 -10.32 -7.28
CA VAL A 129 -26.21 -9.88 -6.79
C VAL A 129 -27.37 -10.55 -7.55
N GLN A 130 -27.19 -10.85 -8.83
CA GLN A 130 -28.17 -11.59 -9.63
C GLN A 130 -28.23 -13.08 -9.24
N LEU A 131 -27.11 -13.70 -8.86
CA LEU A 131 -27.10 -15.07 -8.33
C LEU A 131 -27.85 -15.17 -6.99
N VAL A 132 -27.70 -14.17 -6.11
CA VAL A 132 -28.45 -14.13 -4.84
C VAL A 132 -29.95 -14.09 -5.12
N GLU A 133 -30.40 -13.24 -6.05
CA GLU A 133 -31.80 -13.23 -6.49
C GLU A 133 -32.25 -14.58 -7.06
N TYR A 134 -31.44 -15.18 -7.93
CA TYR A 134 -31.74 -16.47 -8.55
C TYR A 134 -31.98 -17.57 -7.51
N PHE A 135 -31.09 -17.70 -6.51
CA PHE A 135 -31.23 -18.72 -5.47
C PHE A 135 -32.35 -18.39 -4.47
N SER A 136 -32.58 -17.12 -4.15
CA SER A 136 -33.71 -16.71 -3.32
C SER A 136 -35.06 -17.02 -3.98
N ASN A 137 -35.19 -16.81 -5.29
CA ASN A 137 -36.38 -17.18 -6.07
C ASN A 137 -36.66 -18.70 -6.10
N GLN A 138 -35.69 -19.53 -5.72
CA GLN A 138 -35.88 -20.98 -5.54
C GLN A 138 -36.34 -21.36 -4.13
N GLY A 139 -36.62 -20.37 -3.28
CA GLY A 139 -37.15 -20.56 -1.93
C GLY A 139 -36.08 -20.62 -0.84
N LEU A 140 -34.81 -20.33 -1.14
CA LEU A 140 -33.80 -20.16 -0.11
C LEU A 140 -34.00 -18.84 0.64
N SER A 141 -33.76 -18.84 1.95
CA SER A 141 -33.63 -17.60 2.72
C SER A 141 -32.44 -16.79 2.23
N THR A 142 -32.39 -15.50 2.57
CA THR A 142 -31.30 -14.60 2.16
C THR A 142 -29.93 -15.10 2.62
N GLU A 143 -29.84 -15.59 3.85
CA GLU A 143 -28.61 -16.21 4.37
C GLU A 143 -28.18 -17.42 3.55
N GLU A 144 -29.11 -18.35 3.28
CA GLU A 144 -28.83 -19.58 2.53
C GLU A 144 -28.45 -19.28 1.07
N ALA A 145 -29.16 -18.34 0.43
CA ALA A 145 -28.86 -17.91 -0.93
C ALA A 145 -27.49 -17.24 -1.01
N PHE A 146 -27.18 -16.31 -0.10
CA PHE A 146 -25.88 -15.64 -0.04
C PHE A 146 -24.74 -16.64 0.21
N THR A 147 -24.91 -17.54 1.18
CA THR A 147 -23.95 -18.63 1.47
C THR A 147 -23.72 -19.51 0.27
N LYS A 148 -24.79 -19.89 -0.44
CA LYS A 148 -24.70 -20.70 -1.66
C LYS A 148 -23.91 -19.98 -2.74
N VAL A 149 -24.15 -18.69 -2.96
CA VAL A 149 -23.40 -17.89 -3.93
C VAL A 149 -21.92 -17.83 -3.57
N VAL A 150 -21.58 -17.48 -2.32
CA VAL A 150 -20.20 -17.41 -1.83
C VAL A 150 -19.44 -18.72 -2.07
N SER A 151 -20.10 -19.87 -1.90
CA SER A 151 -19.49 -21.20 -2.16
C SER A 151 -19.16 -21.48 -3.63
N LEU A 152 -19.76 -20.72 -4.57
CA LEU A 152 -19.55 -20.87 -6.01
C LEU A 152 -18.52 -19.88 -6.56
N LEU A 153 -18.16 -18.84 -5.80
CA LEU A 153 -17.24 -17.79 -6.26
C LEU A 153 -15.80 -18.28 -6.24
N HIS A 154 -15.09 -18.09 -7.36
CA HIS A 154 -13.64 -18.22 -7.43
C HIS A 154 -13.01 -16.84 -7.62
N GLY A 155 -11.90 -16.59 -6.92
CA GLY A 155 -11.19 -15.31 -6.95
C GLY A 155 -11.06 -14.68 -5.57
N SER A 156 -11.09 -13.36 -5.51
CA SER A 156 -11.02 -12.56 -4.28
C SER A 156 -12.29 -11.74 -4.10
N TYR A 157 -12.79 -11.61 -2.88
CA TYR A 157 -13.98 -10.82 -2.57
C TYR A 157 -14.03 -10.38 -1.12
N ALA A 158 -14.50 -9.16 -0.88
CA ALA A 158 -15.11 -8.73 0.36
C ALA A 158 -16.47 -8.15 -0.03
N LEU A 159 -17.54 -8.67 0.57
CA LEU A 159 -18.92 -8.44 0.16
C LEU A 159 -19.71 -7.84 1.32
N GLY A 160 -20.57 -6.88 0.99
CA GLY A 160 -21.64 -6.41 1.86
C GLY A 160 -22.96 -6.42 1.09
N LEU A 161 -23.96 -7.11 1.60
CA LEU A 161 -25.27 -7.31 0.97
C LEU A 161 -26.39 -6.83 1.89
N LEU A 162 -27.33 -6.08 1.30
CA LEU A 162 -28.60 -5.68 1.89
C LEU A 162 -29.76 -6.41 1.20
N ASP A 163 -30.82 -6.68 1.96
CA ASP A 163 -32.09 -7.22 1.47
C ASP A 163 -33.23 -6.26 1.83
N ALA A 164 -34.00 -5.83 0.85
CA ALA A 164 -35.16 -4.95 1.05
C ALA A 164 -36.27 -5.60 1.91
N GLU A 165 -36.30 -6.94 2.00
CA GLU A 165 -37.23 -7.70 2.84
C GLU A 165 -36.69 -7.98 4.25
N ASP A 166 -35.38 -7.85 4.49
CA ASP A 166 -34.73 -7.97 5.81
C ASP A 166 -33.85 -6.75 6.08
N LYS A 167 -34.48 -5.71 6.64
CA LYS A 167 -33.90 -4.38 6.81
C LYS A 167 -32.96 -4.26 8.01
N ASP A 168 -32.95 -5.28 8.88
CA ASP A 168 -32.22 -5.26 10.15
C ASP A 168 -30.91 -6.07 10.09
N THR A 169 -30.46 -6.42 8.87
CA THR A 169 -29.29 -7.28 8.67
C THR A 169 -28.41 -6.80 7.52
N ILE A 170 -27.10 -6.76 7.74
CA ILE A 170 -26.08 -6.70 6.68
C ILE A 170 -25.42 -8.08 6.60
N TYR A 171 -25.45 -8.68 5.41
CA TYR A 171 -24.82 -9.97 5.13
C TYR A 171 -23.42 -9.73 4.56
N VAL A 172 -22.41 -10.37 5.15
CA VAL A 172 -21.00 -10.07 4.87
C VAL A 172 -20.25 -11.35 4.59
N ALA A 173 -19.36 -11.33 3.60
CA ALA A 173 -18.46 -12.44 3.33
C ALA A 173 -17.09 -11.92 2.90
N LYS A 174 -16.04 -12.66 3.22
CA LYS A 174 -14.66 -12.31 2.87
C LYS A 174 -13.89 -13.52 2.36
N ASN A 175 -13.11 -13.30 1.33
CA ASN A 175 -12.06 -14.18 0.86
C ASN A 175 -10.98 -13.34 0.18
N LYS A 176 -9.76 -13.39 0.69
CA LYS A 176 -8.59 -12.66 0.20
C LYS A 176 -8.61 -11.13 0.36
N SER A 177 -9.73 -10.46 0.09
CA SER A 177 -9.86 -9.01 0.18
C SER A 177 -10.04 -8.52 1.62
N PRO A 178 -9.39 -7.43 2.07
CA PRO A 178 -9.51 -6.95 3.44
C PRO A 178 -10.93 -6.46 3.79
N LEU A 179 -11.43 -6.89 4.95
CA LEU A 179 -12.68 -6.41 5.56
C LEU A 179 -12.64 -6.66 7.07
N LEU A 180 -13.04 -5.66 7.84
CA LEU A 180 -13.06 -5.65 9.30
C LEU A 180 -14.48 -5.40 9.79
N LEU A 181 -14.81 -5.98 10.94
CA LEU A 181 -16.06 -5.75 11.65
C LEU A 181 -15.79 -4.82 12.84
N GLY A 182 -16.24 -3.58 12.79
CA GLY A 182 -16.20 -2.69 13.94
C GLY A 182 -17.42 -2.91 14.82
N VAL A 183 -17.21 -3.01 16.13
CA VAL A 183 -18.27 -3.30 17.11
C VAL A 183 -18.51 -2.11 18.03
N GLY A 184 -19.75 -1.97 18.52
CA GLY A 184 -20.15 -0.92 19.43
C GLY A 184 -21.46 -1.21 20.15
N GLU A 185 -21.83 -0.31 21.07
CA GLU A 185 -23.10 -0.44 21.80
C GLU A 185 -24.27 0.10 20.94
N GLY A 186 -25.14 -0.80 20.48
CA GLY A 186 -26.32 -0.44 19.68
C GLY A 186 -26.02 -0.04 18.23
N PHE A 187 -24.83 -0.38 17.74
CA PHE A 187 -24.46 -0.29 16.34
C PHE A 187 -23.33 -1.28 16.02
N ASN A 188 -23.21 -1.65 14.74
CA ASN A 188 -22.04 -2.33 14.21
C ASN A 188 -21.69 -1.77 12.83
N VAL A 189 -20.42 -1.89 12.44
CA VAL A 189 -19.89 -1.39 11.17
C VAL A 189 -19.06 -2.43 10.45
N ILE A 190 -19.00 -2.32 9.14
CA ILE A 190 -17.97 -3.01 8.33
C ILE A 190 -17.13 -1.98 7.62
N ALA A 191 -15.83 -2.25 7.50
CA ALA A 191 -14.93 -1.38 6.77
C ALA A 191 -13.77 -2.16 6.16
N SER A 192 -13.36 -1.83 4.95
CA SER A 192 -12.16 -2.41 4.34
C SER A 192 -10.85 -1.89 4.95
N ASP A 193 -10.92 -0.82 5.74
CA ASP A 193 -9.84 -0.25 6.55
C ASP A 193 -10.45 0.39 7.80
N ALA A 194 -9.84 0.18 8.97
CA ALA A 194 -10.30 0.77 10.23
C ALA A 194 -10.40 2.30 10.14
N LEU A 195 -9.50 2.97 9.41
CA LEU A 195 -9.49 4.42 9.19
C LEU A 195 -10.83 5.01 8.75
N ALA A 196 -11.67 4.22 8.05
CA ALA A 196 -12.96 4.67 7.57
C ALA A 196 -13.99 4.92 8.68
N MET A 197 -13.87 4.20 9.80
CA MET A 197 -14.87 4.19 10.87
C MET A 197 -14.29 4.48 12.25
N LEU A 198 -13.04 4.97 12.36
CA LEU A 198 -12.43 5.36 13.63
C LEU A 198 -13.23 6.44 14.38
N GLN A 199 -13.95 7.31 13.67
CA GLN A 199 -14.85 8.29 14.27
C GLN A 199 -16.08 7.67 14.95
N VAL A 200 -16.36 6.39 14.68
CA VAL A 200 -17.51 5.64 15.19
C VAL A 200 -17.07 4.62 16.25
N THR A 201 -16.02 3.85 15.97
CA THR A 201 -15.44 2.88 16.92
C THR A 201 -13.96 2.66 16.65
N SER A 202 -13.21 2.38 17.72
CA SER A 202 -11.83 1.88 17.64
C SER A 202 -11.73 0.38 17.88
N GLU A 203 -12.85 -0.29 18.17
CA GLU A 203 -12.90 -1.70 18.54
C GLU A 203 -13.35 -2.55 17.35
N TYR A 204 -12.51 -3.51 16.95
CA TYR A 204 -12.70 -4.31 15.76
C TYR A 204 -12.56 -5.80 16.03
N LYS A 205 -13.26 -6.60 15.22
CA LYS A 205 -13.14 -8.05 15.11
C LYS A 205 -12.72 -8.40 13.69
N GLU A 206 -11.95 -9.47 13.58
CA GLU A 206 -11.46 -9.97 12.30
C GLU A 206 -12.47 -10.88 11.61
N ILE A 207 -12.49 -10.81 10.28
CA ILE A 207 -13.24 -11.72 9.42
C ILE A 207 -12.20 -12.55 8.65
N HIS A 208 -12.19 -13.86 8.84
CA HIS A 208 -11.28 -14.76 8.13
C HIS A 208 -11.82 -15.11 6.75
N ASP A 209 -10.96 -15.67 5.92
CA ASP A 209 -11.36 -16.09 4.58
C ASP A 209 -12.37 -17.23 4.64
N HIS A 210 -13.35 -17.16 3.74
CA HIS A 210 -14.51 -18.04 3.63
C HIS A 210 -15.51 -17.96 4.80
N GLU A 211 -15.38 -16.98 5.69
CA GLU A 211 -16.37 -16.72 6.72
C GLU A 211 -17.54 -15.88 6.20
N ILE A 212 -18.71 -16.13 6.77
CA ILE A 212 -19.93 -15.35 6.58
C ILE A 212 -20.27 -14.69 7.91
N VAL A 213 -20.56 -13.39 7.86
CA VAL A 213 -20.91 -12.61 9.04
C VAL A 213 -22.31 -12.02 8.86
N ILE A 214 -23.16 -12.26 9.84
CA ILE A 214 -24.50 -11.68 9.95
C ILE A 214 -24.40 -10.52 10.93
N VAL A 215 -24.46 -9.31 10.40
CA VAL A 215 -24.28 -8.08 11.18
C VAL A 215 -25.63 -7.45 11.42
N LYS A 216 -26.05 -7.41 12.69
CA LYS A 216 -27.24 -6.70 13.15
C LYS A 216 -26.82 -5.54 14.05
N LYS A 217 -27.79 -4.73 14.47
CA LYS A 217 -27.54 -3.60 15.38
C LYS A 217 -26.99 -4.04 16.74
N ASP A 218 -27.61 -5.05 17.36
CA ASP A 218 -27.31 -5.48 18.73
C ASP A 218 -26.57 -6.84 18.79
N GLU A 219 -26.27 -7.44 17.63
CA GLU A 219 -25.73 -8.79 17.53
C GLU A 219 -24.83 -8.92 16.29
N VAL A 220 -23.75 -9.68 16.43
CA VAL A 220 -22.96 -10.14 15.29
C VAL A 220 -22.69 -11.63 15.41
N ILE A 221 -22.97 -12.37 14.33
CA ILE A 221 -22.78 -13.82 14.25
C ILE A 221 -21.76 -14.10 13.14
N ILE A 222 -20.63 -14.70 13.50
CA ILE A 222 -19.60 -15.14 12.54
C ILE A 222 -19.77 -16.65 12.33
N LYS A 223 -19.81 -17.09 11.07
CA LYS A 223 -19.88 -18.50 10.69
C LYS A 223 -18.71 -18.88 9.79
N ASP A 224 -18.13 -20.05 10.05
CA ASP A 224 -17.12 -20.64 9.17
C ASP A 224 -17.73 -21.21 7.88
N ALA A 225 -16.89 -21.74 6.99
CA ALA A 225 -17.31 -22.32 5.72
C ALA A 225 -18.24 -23.54 5.86
N ASP A 226 -18.21 -24.23 7.02
CA ASP A 226 -19.07 -25.37 7.34
C ASP A 226 -20.39 -24.94 8.01
N GLY A 227 -20.55 -23.63 8.29
CA GLY A 227 -21.73 -23.04 8.92
C GLY A 227 -21.71 -23.04 10.44
N ASN A 228 -20.59 -23.40 11.08
CA ASN A 228 -20.47 -23.38 12.54
C ASN A 228 -20.26 -21.95 13.03
N VAL A 229 -20.88 -21.60 14.16
CA VAL A 229 -20.69 -20.29 14.80
C VAL A 229 -19.31 -20.23 15.45
N VAL A 230 -18.57 -19.15 15.18
CA VAL A 230 -17.24 -18.91 15.71
C VAL A 230 -17.26 -17.71 16.65
N GLU A 231 -16.71 -17.87 17.86
CA GLU A 231 -16.48 -16.77 18.78
C GLU A 231 -15.12 -16.12 18.49
N ARG A 232 -15.08 -14.78 18.56
CA ARG A 232 -13.87 -14.00 18.34
C ARG A 232 -13.82 -12.78 19.24
N ASP A 233 -12.68 -12.61 19.89
CA ASP A 233 -12.36 -11.44 20.69
C ASP A 233 -12.13 -10.22 19.77
N SER A 234 -12.44 -9.06 20.30
CA SER A 234 -12.14 -7.77 19.68
C SER A 234 -10.74 -7.29 20.04
N TYR A 235 -10.22 -6.37 19.22
CA TYR A 235 -8.99 -5.64 19.46
C TYR A 235 -9.20 -4.14 19.24
N ILE A 236 -8.31 -3.31 19.77
CA ILE A 236 -8.32 -1.86 19.57
C ILE A 236 -7.40 -1.50 18.40
N ALA A 237 -7.93 -0.80 17.39
CA ALA A 237 -7.14 -0.21 16.32
C ALA A 237 -6.45 1.07 16.83
N GLU A 238 -5.13 0.99 17.05
CA GLU A 238 -4.31 2.12 17.49
C GLU A 238 -3.92 3.00 16.30
N ILE A 239 -4.82 3.91 15.91
CA ILE A 239 -4.56 4.88 14.83
C ILE A 239 -4.92 6.28 15.31
N ASP A 240 -3.92 7.18 15.35
CA ASP A 240 -4.17 8.59 15.67
C ASP A 240 -4.82 9.28 14.46
N ALA A 241 -6.08 9.71 14.63
CA ALA A 241 -6.85 10.36 13.58
C ALA A 241 -6.20 11.68 13.09
N SER A 242 -5.39 12.34 13.92
CA SER A 242 -4.70 13.59 13.55
C SER A 242 -3.52 13.35 12.60
N ASP A 243 -2.87 12.19 12.69
CA ASP A 243 -1.77 11.82 11.78
C ASP A 243 -2.25 11.64 10.33
N ALA A 244 -3.55 11.39 10.13
CA ALA A 244 -4.20 11.19 8.83
C ALA A 244 -4.67 12.49 8.14
N GLU A 245 -4.49 13.67 8.74
CA GLU A 245 -4.86 14.96 8.15
C GLU A 245 -3.67 15.65 7.42
N LYS A 246 -3.94 16.53 6.45
CA LYS A 246 -2.88 17.28 5.74
C LYS A 246 -2.21 18.38 6.58
N GLY A 247 -2.87 18.87 7.63
CA GLY A 247 -2.37 19.99 8.42
C GLY A 247 -2.09 21.23 7.57
N VAL A 248 -0.87 21.77 7.68
CA VAL A 248 -0.44 23.01 6.99
C VAL A 248 0.07 22.77 5.56
N TYR A 249 0.17 21.52 5.12
CA TYR A 249 0.74 21.18 3.82
C TYR A 249 -0.32 21.16 2.71
N ALA A 250 0.09 21.52 1.49
CA ALA A 250 -0.81 21.50 0.32
C ALA A 250 -1.21 20.07 -0.10
N HIS A 251 -0.28 19.12 0.05
CA HIS A 251 -0.39 17.73 -0.41
C HIS A 251 0.06 16.78 0.72
N TYR A 252 -0.56 15.61 0.82
CA TYR A 252 -0.13 14.54 1.72
C TYR A 252 1.31 14.12 1.43
N MET A 253 1.70 14.00 0.15
CA MET A 253 3.07 13.61 -0.20
C MET A 253 4.10 14.59 0.36
N LEU A 254 3.82 15.90 0.30
CA LEU A 254 4.73 16.91 0.85
C LEU A 254 4.82 16.79 2.38
N LYS A 255 3.68 16.64 3.06
CA LYS A 255 3.62 16.39 4.51
C LYS A 255 4.48 15.19 4.87
N GLU A 256 4.26 14.07 4.20
CA GLU A 256 4.91 12.80 4.50
C GLU A 256 6.42 12.84 4.24
N ILE A 257 6.88 13.58 3.22
CA ILE A 257 8.30 13.86 3.02
C ILE A 257 8.88 14.63 4.21
N HIS A 258 8.18 15.66 4.69
CA HIS A 258 8.61 16.50 5.83
C HIS A 258 8.52 15.77 7.17
N GLU A 259 7.73 14.69 7.28
CA GLU A 259 7.61 13.88 8.49
C GLU A 259 8.76 12.89 8.68
N GLN A 260 9.56 12.61 7.63
CA GLN A 260 10.63 11.61 7.67
C GLN A 260 11.62 11.78 8.84
N PRO A 261 12.05 13.00 9.24
CA PRO A 261 12.85 13.17 10.45
C PRO A 261 12.15 12.69 11.73
N ALA A 262 10.88 13.05 11.91
CA ALA A 262 10.10 12.65 13.07
C ALA A 262 9.86 11.13 13.09
N VAL A 263 9.62 10.53 11.93
CA VAL A 263 9.53 9.08 11.76
C VAL A 263 10.84 8.40 12.16
N MET A 264 11.99 8.91 11.71
CA MET A 264 13.28 8.34 12.07
C MET A 264 13.52 8.38 13.58
N ARG A 265 13.19 9.49 14.25
CA ARG A 265 13.27 9.61 15.71
C ARG A 265 12.35 8.61 16.41
N ARG A 266 11.13 8.40 15.90
CA ARG A 266 10.17 7.45 16.45
C ARG A 266 10.69 6.01 16.33
N ILE A 267 11.21 5.63 15.17
CA ILE A 267 11.83 4.31 14.95
C ILE A 267 12.99 4.09 15.94
N ILE A 268 13.86 5.08 16.11
CA ILE A 268 14.96 5.00 17.09
C ILE A 268 14.40 4.76 18.50
N GLN A 269 13.34 5.46 18.90
CA GLN A 269 12.74 5.32 20.23
C GLN A 269 12.07 3.96 20.44
N GLU A 270 11.29 3.48 19.48
CA GLU A 270 10.54 2.23 19.59
C GLU A 270 11.45 0.99 19.60
N TYR A 271 12.57 1.06 18.87
CA TYR A 271 13.56 -0.02 18.79
C TYR A 271 14.71 0.13 19.79
N GLN A 272 14.54 0.93 20.86
CA GLN A 272 15.53 1.13 21.91
C GLN A 272 15.01 0.62 23.26
N ASP A 273 15.86 -0.07 24.02
CA ASP A 273 15.57 -0.49 25.40
C ASP A 273 15.78 0.65 26.41
N ALA A 274 15.47 0.40 27.69
CA ALA A 274 15.61 1.40 28.76
C ALA A 274 17.07 1.78 29.03
N GLU A 275 18.01 0.93 28.64
CA GLU A 275 19.46 1.12 28.75
C GLU A 275 20.06 1.83 27.54
N GLY A 276 19.26 2.10 26.51
CA GLY A 276 19.67 2.80 25.30
C GLY A 276 20.25 1.90 24.20
N ASN A 277 20.12 0.58 24.29
CA ASN A 277 20.56 -0.35 23.25
C ASN A 277 19.43 -0.67 22.28
N LEU A 278 19.79 -1.06 21.05
CA LEU A 278 18.83 -1.56 20.08
C LEU A 278 18.18 -2.87 20.55
N LYS A 279 16.86 -2.98 20.38
CA LYS A 279 16.06 -4.10 20.86
C LYS A 279 15.09 -4.56 19.78
N ILE A 280 15.11 -5.86 19.49
CA ILE A 280 14.09 -6.60 18.73
C ILE A 280 13.76 -7.86 19.54
N ASP A 281 12.60 -8.47 19.27
CA ASP A 281 12.25 -9.77 19.83
C ASP A 281 13.33 -10.83 19.55
N GLN A 282 13.68 -11.63 20.55
CA GLN A 282 14.77 -12.59 20.46
C GLN A 282 14.49 -13.70 19.45
N ASP A 283 13.23 -14.10 19.26
CA ASP A 283 12.87 -15.16 18.31
C ASP A 283 13.07 -14.69 16.87
N ILE A 284 12.76 -13.42 16.58
CA ILE A 284 13.06 -12.80 15.27
C ILE A 284 14.57 -12.82 15.00
N ILE A 285 15.36 -12.42 15.99
CA ILE A 285 16.83 -12.38 15.87
C ILE A 285 17.39 -13.78 15.62
N ASN A 286 16.86 -14.79 16.33
CA ASN A 286 17.27 -16.18 16.17
C ASN A 286 16.93 -16.72 14.77
N ASP A 287 15.70 -16.51 14.29
CA ASP A 287 15.28 -17.00 12.97
C ASP A 287 16.10 -16.37 11.84
N VAL A 288 16.41 -15.06 11.93
CA VAL A 288 17.29 -14.39 10.95
C VAL A 288 18.72 -14.93 11.02
N LYS A 289 19.22 -15.22 12.23
CA LYS A 289 20.57 -15.75 12.45
C LYS A 289 20.73 -17.19 11.98
N GLU A 290 19.71 -18.02 12.17
CA GLU A 290 19.74 -19.44 11.82
C GLU A 290 19.45 -19.72 10.34
N ALA A 291 18.90 -18.74 9.63
CA ALA A 291 18.63 -18.81 8.21
C ALA A 291 19.93 -19.02 7.41
N ASP A 292 19.92 -19.99 6.49
CA ASP A 292 21.02 -20.14 5.52
C ASP A 292 20.86 -19.20 4.32
N ARG A 293 19.66 -18.66 4.14
CA ARG A 293 19.32 -17.66 3.14
C ARG A 293 18.05 -16.89 3.50
N ILE A 294 18.07 -15.59 3.22
CA ILE A 294 16.90 -14.73 3.31
C ILE A 294 16.34 -14.49 1.92
N TYR A 295 15.03 -14.64 1.78
CA TYR A 295 14.27 -14.31 0.58
C TYR A 295 13.37 -13.11 0.88
N VAL A 296 13.79 -11.92 0.45
CA VAL A 296 12.99 -10.71 0.57
C VAL A 296 11.95 -10.67 -0.56
N ILE A 297 10.67 -10.63 -0.19
CA ILE A 297 9.53 -10.62 -1.11
C ILE A 297 8.78 -9.29 -0.96
N ALA A 298 8.69 -8.54 -2.06
CA ALA A 298 8.04 -7.22 -2.04
C ALA A 298 7.63 -6.76 -3.45
N ALA A 299 6.95 -5.61 -3.53
CA ALA A 299 6.56 -4.96 -4.77
C ALA A 299 6.88 -3.45 -4.76
N GLY A 300 7.15 -2.88 -5.93
CA GLY A 300 7.36 -1.43 -6.14
C GLY A 300 8.42 -0.83 -5.21
N THR A 301 8.10 0.30 -4.57
CA THR A 301 9.00 0.97 -3.61
C THR A 301 9.48 0.05 -2.47
N SER A 302 8.64 -0.90 -2.00
CA SER A 302 9.07 -1.85 -0.95
C SER A 302 10.10 -2.86 -1.46
N TYR A 303 10.03 -3.21 -2.74
CA TYR A 303 11.08 -4.00 -3.40
C TYR A 303 12.41 -3.23 -3.48
N HIS A 304 12.37 -1.94 -3.80
CA HIS A 304 13.58 -1.10 -3.77
C HIS A 304 14.17 -0.96 -2.35
N ALA A 305 13.33 -0.89 -1.31
CA ALA A 305 13.80 -0.91 0.07
C ALA A 305 14.46 -2.26 0.40
N GLY A 306 13.93 -3.38 -0.10
CA GLY A 306 14.55 -4.70 -0.02
C GLY A 306 15.92 -4.77 -0.70
N LEU A 307 16.09 -4.16 -1.88
CA LEU A 307 17.37 -4.07 -2.58
C LEU A 307 18.43 -3.32 -1.76
N VAL A 308 18.03 -2.24 -1.07
CA VAL A 308 18.91 -1.54 -0.12
C VAL A 308 19.17 -2.40 1.12
N GLY A 309 18.12 -2.98 1.71
CA GLY A 309 18.18 -3.82 2.90
C GLY A 309 19.09 -5.04 2.76
N LYS A 310 19.14 -5.63 1.56
CA LYS A 310 20.08 -6.70 1.21
C LYS A 310 21.52 -6.35 1.55
N GLU A 311 21.93 -5.10 1.34
CA GLU A 311 23.30 -4.68 1.66
C GLU A 311 23.59 -4.77 3.17
N PHE A 312 22.62 -4.46 4.03
CA PHE A 312 22.77 -4.59 5.48
C PHE A 312 22.75 -6.06 5.91
N LEU A 313 21.81 -6.85 5.37
CA LEU A 313 21.67 -8.27 5.69
C LEU A 313 22.93 -9.07 5.30
N GLU A 314 23.54 -8.76 4.15
CA GLU A 314 24.77 -9.44 3.74
C GLU A 314 26.02 -8.87 4.45
N LYS A 315 26.21 -7.55 4.44
CA LYS A 315 27.46 -6.94 4.95
C LYS A 315 27.55 -6.95 6.47
N TRP A 316 26.45 -6.67 7.16
CA TRP A 316 26.41 -6.63 8.62
C TRP A 316 25.95 -7.96 9.22
N ALA A 317 24.73 -8.41 8.92
CA ALA A 317 24.19 -9.62 9.54
C ALA A 317 24.95 -10.88 9.10
N GLY A 318 25.36 -10.95 7.82
CA GLY A 318 26.15 -12.07 7.29
C GLY A 318 25.33 -13.19 6.72
N VAL A 319 24.09 -12.88 6.35
CA VAL A 319 23.14 -13.87 5.87
C VAL A 319 22.95 -13.64 4.37
N PRO A 320 23.25 -14.64 3.51
CA PRO A 320 23.02 -14.53 2.07
C PRO A 320 21.58 -14.12 1.77
N THR A 321 21.38 -13.09 0.94
CA THR A 321 20.05 -12.51 0.75
C THR A 321 19.70 -12.37 -0.73
N GLU A 322 18.49 -12.76 -1.08
CA GLU A 322 17.89 -12.52 -2.39
C GLU A 322 16.68 -11.59 -2.25
N VAL A 323 16.42 -10.80 -3.28
CA VAL A 323 15.30 -9.86 -3.30
C VAL A 323 14.52 -10.10 -4.58
N HIS A 324 13.23 -10.43 -4.42
CA HIS A 324 12.38 -10.86 -5.52
C HIS A 324 11.13 -9.99 -5.62
N VAL A 325 10.71 -9.75 -6.86
CA VAL A 325 9.40 -9.15 -7.14
C VAL A 325 8.34 -10.20 -6.84
N ALA A 326 7.40 -9.87 -5.95
CA ALA A 326 6.42 -10.83 -5.43
C ALA A 326 5.59 -11.52 -6.53
N SER A 327 5.15 -10.75 -7.53
CA SER A 327 4.34 -11.23 -8.65
C SER A 327 5.06 -12.27 -9.52
N GLU A 328 6.39 -12.20 -9.62
CA GLU A 328 7.17 -13.19 -10.37
C GLU A 328 7.47 -14.43 -9.52
N PHE A 329 7.68 -14.23 -8.21
CA PHE A 329 8.05 -15.29 -7.29
C PHE A 329 6.91 -16.29 -7.08
N VAL A 330 5.65 -15.82 -7.01
CA VAL A 330 4.48 -16.70 -6.82
C VAL A 330 4.33 -17.71 -7.95
N TYR A 331 4.58 -17.31 -9.21
CA TYR A 331 4.44 -18.19 -10.37
C TYR A 331 5.71 -18.94 -10.75
N ASN A 332 6.88 -18.48 -10.29
CA ASN A 332 8.17 -19.09 -10.61
C ASN A 332 9.09 -19.14 -9.38
N MET A 333 8.60 -19.79 -8.32
CA MET A 333 9.38 -20.00 -7.10
C MET A 333 10.66 -20.79 -7.42
N PRO A 334 11.86 -20.25 -7.10
CA PRO A 334 13.12 -20.91 -7.39
C PRO A 334 13.34 -22.11 -6.45
N LEU A 335 14.44 -22.84 -6.68
CA LEU A 335 14.93 -23.80 -5.69
C LEU A 335 15.25 -23.05 -4.39
N LEU A 336 14.61 -23.48 -3.31
CA LEU A 336 14.82 -22.92 -1.98
C LEU A 336 16.05 -23.55 -1.31
N SER A 337 16.69 -22.78 -0.44
CA SER A 337 17.76 -23.27 0.43
C SER A 337 17.22 -24.24 1.50
N GLU A 338 18.09 -24.82 2.33
CA GLU A 338 17.67 -25.81 3.32
C GLU A 338 16.95 -25.15 4.52
N LYS A 339 17.33 -23.92 4.87
CA LYS A 339 16.75 -23.14 5.97
C LYS A 339 16.38 -21.72 5.52
N PRO A 340 15.41 -21.58 4.60
CA PRO A 340 15.02 -20.28 4.10
C PRO A 340 14.25 -19.51 5.16
N LEU A 341 14.54 -18.22 5.28
CA LEU A 341 13.68 -17.24 5.94
C LEU A 341 13.07 -16.32 4.90
N PHE A 342 11.75 -16.20 4.90
CA PHE A 342 11.04 -15.26 4.03
C PHE A 342 10.81 -13.93 4.75
N VAL A 343 11.23 -12.82 4.13
CA VAL A 343 11.02 -11.48 4.66
C VAL A 343 10.08 -10.72 3.72
N TYR A 344 8.87 -10.44 4.17
CA TYR A 344 7.86 -9.70 3.42
C TYR A 344 7.95 -8.22 3.76
N ILE A 345 8.18 -7.36 2.77
CA ILE A 345 8.21 -5.90 2.99
C ILE A 345 7.00 -5.29 2.30
N SER A 346 6.09 -4.70 3.08
CA SER A 346 4.90 -4.03 2.56
C SER A 346 4.46 -2.90 3.47
N GLN A 347 4.31 -1.69 2.93
CA GLN A 347 3.79 -0.55 3.70
C GLN A 347 2.39 -0.86 4.24
N SER A 348 1.48 -1.32 3.39
CA SER A 348 0.08 -1.57 3.77
C SER A 348 -0.09 -2.90 4.50
N GLY A 349 0.79 -3.86 4.24
CA GLY A 349 0.64 -5.22 4.73
C GLY A 349 -0.51 -5.99 4.06
N GLU A 350 -1.05 -5.46 2.95
CA GLU A 350 -2.21 -6.00 2.22
C GLU A 350 -1.89 -6.25 0.72
N THR A 351 -0.61 -6.21 0.32
CA THR A 351 -0.21 -6.43 -1.08
C THR A 351 -0.54 -7.87 -1.51
N ALA A 352 -1.41 -8.02 -2.52
CA ALA A 352 -1.92 -9.31 -2.96
C ALA A 352 -0.80 -10.29 -3.35
N ASP A 353 0.11 -9.89 -4.24
CA ASP A 353 1.22 -10.74 -4.68
C ASP A 353 2.08 -11.24 -3.51
N SER A 354 2.40 -10.35 -2.57
CA SER A 354 3.20 -10.71 -1.39
C SER A 354 2.45 -11.72 -0.51
N ARG A 355 1.14 -11.55 -0.36
CA ARG A 355 0.32 -12.49 0.41
C ARG A 355 0.20 -13.83 -0.29
N ALA A 356 0.07 -13.87 -1.62
CA ALA A 356 0.04 -15.10 -2.38
C ALA A 356 1.31 -15.93 -2.14
N VAL A 357 2.49 -15.28 -2.13
CA VAL A 357 3.75 -15.94 -1.75
C VAL A 357 3.76 -16.38 -0.28
N LEU A 358 3.28 -15.55 0.65
CA LEU A 358 3.19 -15.91 2.08
C LEU A 358 2.36 -17.17 2.29
N VAL A 359 1.18 -17.25 1.69
CA VAL A 359 0.29 -18.42 1.78
C VAL A 359 1.01 -19.69 1.29
N GLU A 360 1.71 -19.64 0.16
CA GLU A 360 2.43 -20.82 -0.36
C GLU A 360 3.62 -21.20 0.51
N THR A 361 4.41 -20.23 0.98
CA THR A 361 5.57 -20.52 1.84
C THR A 361 5.17 -21.04 3.23
N ASN A 362 4.03 -20.58 3.75
CA ASN A 362 3.43 -21.11 4.98
C ASN A 362 2.99 -22.57 4.80
N LYS A 363 2.39 -22.93 3.65
CA LYS A 363 2.03 -24.32 3.33
C LYS A 363 3.26 -25.23 3.27
N LEU A 364 4.41 -24.69 2.85
CA LEU A 364 5.70 -25.40 2.85
C LEU A 364 6.36 -25.47 4.24
N GLY A 365 5.81 -24.77 5.24
CA GLY A 365 6.31 -24.76 6.61
C GLY A 365 7.57 -23.92 6.79
N HIS A 366 7.81 -22.93 5.92
CA HIS A 366 8.93 -22.01 6.04
C HIS A 366 8.63 -20.85 6.98
N LYS A 367 9.68 -20.36 7.66
CA LYS A 367 9.56 -19.21 8.56
C LYS A 367 9.39 -17.92 7.80
N SER A 368 8.60 -17.02 8.37
CA SER A 368 8.23 -15.74 7.76
C SER A 368 8.34 -14.57 8.74
N LEU A 369 8.85 -13.45 8.23
CA LEU A 369 8.91 -12.17 8.92
C LEU A 369 8.27 -11.10 8.03
N THR A 370 7.26 -10.42 8.54
CA THR A 370 6.65 -9.26 7.86
C THR A 370 7.20 -7.96 8.44
N ILE A 371 7.69 -7.06 7.58
CA ILE A 371 8.03 -5.68 7.91
C ILE A 371 6.97 -4.77 7.33
N THR A 372 6.13 -4.16 8.17
CA THR A 372 4.97 -3.39 7.73
C THR A 372 4.67 -2.16 8.57
N ASN A 373 3.93 -1.19 8.02
CA ASN A 373 3.51 0.00 8.75
C ASN A 373 2.17 -0.17 9.48
N VAL A 374 1.36 -1.14 9.05
CA VAL A 374 0.00 -1.33 9.57
C VAL A 374 -0.01 -2.52 10.51
N ALA A 375 -0.09 -2.23 11.81
CA ALA A 375 -0.22 -3.27 12.82
C ALA A 375 -1.48 -4.10 12.60
N GLY A 376 -1.35 -5.42 12.68
CA GLY A 376 -2.48 -6.34 12.44
C GLY A 376 -2.94 -6.36 10.98
N SER A 377 -2.13 -5.94 10.02
CA SER A 377 -2.42 -6.19 8.60
C SER A 377 -2.44 -7.70 8.30
N THR A 378 -2.97 -8.09 7.15
CA THR A 378 -3.04 -9.50 6.75
C THR A 378 -1.67 -10.18 6.71
N LEU A 379 -0.66 -9.57 6.07
CA LEU A 379 0.71 -10.09 6.09
C LEU A 379 1.31 -10.17 7.50
N SER A 380 0.97 -9.24 8.38
CA SER A 380 1.47 -9.23 9.77
C SER A 380 0.90 -10.39 10.58
N ARG A 381 -0.38 -10.70 10.39
CA ARG A 381 -1.07 -11.78 11.12
C ARG A 381 -0.75 -13.17 10.61
N GLU A 382 -0.58 -13.31 9.30
CA GLU A 382 -0.32 -14.61 8.67
C GLU A 382 1.16 -15.02 8.73
N ALA A 383 2.07 -14.09 9.08
CA ALA A 383 3.50 -14.39 9.25
C ALA A 383 3.83 -14.87 10.68
N ASP A 384 4.95 -15.57 10.86
CA ASP A 384 5.43 -15.97 12.19
C ASP A 384 5.81 -14.74 13.04
N HIS A 385 6.37 -13.72 12.39
CA HIS A 385 6.92 -12.54 13.03
C HIS A 385 6.50 -11.24 12.35
N THR A 386 6.46 -10.15 13.13
CA THR A 386 6.23 -8.79 12.61
C THR A 386 7.23 -7.79 13.18
N LEU A 387 7.75 -6.92 12.31
CA LEU A 387 8.42 -5.67 12.69
C LEU A 387 7.63 -4.48 12.14
N LEU A 388 7.29 -3.54 13.02
CA LEU A 388 6.51 -2.36 12.66
C LEU A 388 7.42 -1.21 12.23
N LEU A 389 7.01 -0.47 11.19
CA LEU A 389 7.75 0.67 10.69
C LEU A 389 7.60 1.92 11.55
N HIS A 390 6.52 2.01 12.34
CA HIS A 390 6.18 3.17 13.16
C HIS A 390 6.22 4.51 12.39
N ALA A 391 5.91 4.51 11.09
CA ALA A 391 5.93 5.72 10.26
C ALA A 391 4.65 6.57 10.37
N GLY A 392 3.64 6.05 11.08
CA GLY A 392 2.28 6.59 11.10
C GLY A 392 1.57 6.42 9.75
N PRO A 393 0.27 6.73 9.65
CA PRO A 393 -0.50 6.62 8.42
C PRO A 393 0.17 7.33 7.23
N GLU A 394 0.22 6.67 6.07
CA GLU A 394 0.74 7.22 4.81
C GLU A 394 -0.39 7.19 3.78
N ILE A 395 -0.85 8.37 3.36
CA ILE A 395 -2.04 8.61 2.58
C ILE A 395 -1.71 8.84 1.11
N ALA A 396 -0.61 9.55 0.79
CA ALA A 396 -0.22 9.78 -0.59
C ALA A 396 0.08 8.46 -1.30
N VAL A 397 -0.39 8.28 -2.54
CA VAL A 397 -0.21 7.01 -3.28
C VAL A 397 1.27 6.66 -3.40
N ALA A 398 2.12 7.62 -3.78
CA ALA A 398 3.55 7.43 -3.83
C ALA A 398 4.14 7.29 -2.41
N SER A 399 4.71 6.12 -2.09
CA SER A 399 5.41 5.88 -0.82
C SER A 399 6.61 6.82 -0.64
N THR A 400 6.78 7.37 0.57
CA THR A 400 7.88 8.28 0.95
C THR A 400 8.47 7.86 2.28
N LYS A 401 7.85 8.24 3.41
CA LYS A 401 8.32 7.92 4.76
C LYS A 401 8.35 6.43 5.05
N ALA A 402 7.46 5.64 4.43
CA ALA A 402 7.50 4.19 4.55
C ALA A 402 8.77 3.59 3.93
N TYR A 403 9.27 4.12 2.80
CA TYR A 403 10.52 3.65 2.19
C TYR A 403 11.72 3.84 3.13
N THR A 404 11.88 5.05 3.68
CA THR A 404 12.97 5.33 4.62
C THR A 404 12.82 4.54 5.92
N ALA A 405 11.59 4.34 6.39
CA ALA A 405 11.34 3.53 7.59
C ALA A 405 11.72 2.06 7.36
N GLN A 406 11.38 1.49 6.20
CA GLN A 406 11.76 0.11 5.83
C GLN A 406 13.27 -0.08 5.88
N ILE A 407 14.03 0.85 5.29
CA ILE A 407 15.49 0.82 5.28
C ILE A 407 16.04 0.95 6.72
N ALA A 408 15.48 1.84 7.53
CA ALA A 408 15.90 2.03 8.92
C ALA A 408 15.69 0.76 9.76
N VAL A 409 14.49 0.15 9.70
CA VAL A 409 14.18 -1.08 10.43
C VAL A 409 15.06 -2.26 9.97
N LEU A 410 15.28 -2.41 8.66
CA LEU A 410 16.22 -3.40 8.11
C LEU A 410 17.66 -3.19 8.61
N SER A 411 18.09 -1.94 8.74
CA SER A 411 19.42 -1.60 9.25
C SER A 411 19.57 -1.98 10.73
N ILE A 412 18.52 -1.72 11.54
CA ILE A 412 18.46 -2.09 12.97
C ILE A 412 18.50 -3.60 13.14
N LEU A 413 17.63 -4.32 12.42
CA LEU A 413 17.61 -5.78 12.44
C LEU A 413 18.99 -6.36 12.10
N SER A 414 19.60 -5.84 11.03
CA SER A 414 20.90 -6.34 10.56
C SER A 414 22.02 -6.10 11.56
N GLN A 415 22.02 -4.95 12.26
CA GLN A 415 23.06 -4.65 13.25
C GLN A 415 22.92 -5.49 14.52
N ILE A 416 21.68 -5.74 14.98
CA ILE A 416 21.44 -6.64 16.12
C ILE A 416 21.90 -8.06 15.78
N VAL A 417 21.50 -8.57 14.61
CA VAL A 417 21.92 -9.91 14.16
C VAL A 417 23.43 -10.00 13.95
N ALA A 418 24.09 -8.94 13.48
CA ALA A 418 25.54 -8.89 13.38
C ALA A 418 26.21 -9.12 14.75
N LYS A 419 25.74 -8.40 15.78
CA LYS A 419 26.24 -8.55 17.16
C LYS A 419 26.05 -9.98 17.68
N GLU A 420 24.90 -10.59 17.41
CA GLU A 420 24.63 -11.99 17.79
C GLU A 420 25.46 -13.02 17.03
N HIS A 421 25.94 -12.69 15.83
CA HIS A 421 26.96 -13.48 15.12
C HIS A 421 28.39 -13.23 15.63
N GLY A 422 28.59 -12.35 16.61
CA GLY A 422 29.91 -11.90 17.03
C GLY A 422 30.63 -11.08 15.96
N ARG A 423 29.88 -10.47 15.02
CA ARG A 423 30.40 -9.57 14.00
C ARG A 423 30.23 -8.14 14.51
N GLU A 424 31.33 -7.41 14.61
CA GLU A 424 31.27 -5.97 14.85
C GLU A 424 31.01 -5.27 13.51
N ALA A 425 29.83 -4.65 13.40
CA ALA A 425 29.63 -3.64 12.36
C ALA A 425 30.47 -2.42 12.74
N ASP A 426 31.26 -1.89 11.80
CA ASP A 426 32.13 -0.71 12.01
C ASP A 426 31.31 0.60 12.02
N ILE A 427 30.22 0.61 12.80
CA ILE A 427 29.25 1.69 12.86
C ILE A 427 28.50 1.68 14.19
N ASP A 428 28.38 2.85 14.80
CA ASP A 428 27.40 3.13 15.87
C ASP A 428 26.09 3.57 15.19
N LEU A 429 25.22 2.60 14.87
CA LEU A 429 24.02 2.85 14.09
C LEU A 429 23.07 3.86 14.75
N LEU A 430 22.90 3.84 16.07
CA LEU A 430 22.02 4.80 16.75
C LEU A 430 22.52 6.24 16.54
N ARG A 431 23.82 6.44 16.70
CA ARG A 431 24.45 7.73 16.43
C ARG A 431 24.36 8.13 14.96
N GLU A 432 24.58 7.18 14.04
CA GLU A 432 24.49 7.45 12.61
C GLU A 432 23.05 7.69 12.14
N LEU A 433 22.05 7.00 12.68
CA LEU A 433 20.64 7.28 12.40
C LEU A 433 20.23 8.67 12.90
N ALA A 434 20.76 9.13 14.04
CA ALA A 434 20.57 10.51 14.49
C ALA A 434 21.21 11.54 13.54
N LYS A 435 22.38 11.23 12.95
CA LYS A 435 22.97 12.07 11.90
C LYS A 435 22.14 12.05 10.63
N VAL A 436 21.63 10.88 10.22
CA VAL A 436 20.70 10.74 9.09
C VAL A 436 19.46 11.59 9.32
N THR A 437 18.87 11.57 10.52
CA THR A 437 17.73 12.45 10.85
C THR A 437 18.06 13.92 10.60
N THR A 438 19.22 14.37 11.10
CA THR A 438 19.67 15.76 10.91
C THR A 438 19.93 16.09 9.44
N ALA A 439 20.45 15.13 8.67
CA ALA A 439 20.70 15.28 7.24
C ALA A 439 19.40 15.36 6.44
N ILE A 440 18.39 14.57 6.79
CA ILE A 440 17.05 14.65 6.19
C ILE A 440 16.43 16.01 6.50
N GLU A 441 16.53 16.51 7.74
CA GLU A 441 16.04 17.86 8.10
C GLU A 441 16.66 18.94 7.21
N ALA A 442 17.98 18.89 6.99
CA ALA A 442 18.65 19.85 6.11
C ALA A 442 18.13 19.79 4.67
N ILE A 443 17.87 18.60 4.13
CA ILE A 443 17.33 18.46 2.76
C ILE A 443 15.89 18.96 2.67
N VAL A 444 15.08 18.72 3.71
CA VAL A 444 13.71 19.22 3.79
C VAL A 444 13.71 20.75 3.84
N ASP A 445 14.61 21.37 4.61
CA ASP A 445 14.78 22.83 4.64
C ASP A 445 15.26 23.39 3.28
N ASP A 446 16.01 22.58 2.51
CA ASP A 446 16.45 22.87 1.15
C ASP A 446 15.40 22.59 0.06
N ALA A 447 14.13 22.36 0.41
CA ALA A 447 13.05 22.15 -0.56
C ALA A 447 12.99 23.20 -1.69
N PRO A 448 13.22 24.52 -1.45
CA PRO A 448 13.29 25.51 -2.54
C PRO A 448 14.43 25.23 -3.56
N ILE A 449 15.54 24.63 -3.13
CA ILE A 449 16.62 24.22 -4.03
C ILE A 449 16.15 23.03 -4.89
N MET A 450 15.44 22.07 -4.29
CA MET A 450 14.88 20.93 -5.02
C MET A 450 13.85 21.37 -6.06
N GLU A 451 13.05 22.40 -5.76
CA GLU A 451 12.13 23.02 -6.71
C GLU A 451 12.88 23.66 -7.90
N GLN A 452 13.99 24.37 -7.62
CA GLN A 452 14.82 24.94 -8.66
C GLN A 452 15.44 23.85 -9.55
N ILE A 453 15.93 22.75 -8.96
CA ILE A 453 16.44 21.60 -9.71
C ILE A 453 15.33 20.99 -10.59
N ALA A 454 14.12 20.82 -10.07
CA ALA A 454 13.00 20.33 -10.87
C ALA A 454 12.68 21.27 -12.05
N THR A 455 12.76 22.58 -11.83
CA THR A 455 12.59 23.61 -12.88
C THR A 455 13.67 23.49 -13.95
N ASP A 456 14.93 23.47 -13.55
CA ASP A 456 16.08 23.49 -14.47
C ASP A 456 16.21 22.23 -15.33
N PHE A 457 15.77 21.09 -14.81
CA PHE A 457 15.98 19.79 -15.46
C PHE A 457 14.71 19.12 -15.98
N LEU A 458 13.54 19.34 -15.36
CA LEU A 458 12.38 18.46 -15.55
C LEU A 458 11.11 19.17 -16.05
N GLU A 459 11.11 20.52 -16.11
CA GLU A 459 9.93 21.32 -16.46
C GLU A 459 9.26 20.84 -17.76
N THR A 460 10.01 20.72 -18.85
CA THR A 460 9.45 20.41 -20.19
C THR A 460 9.84 19.03 -20.75
N THR A 461 10.72 18.29 -20.08
CA THR A 461 11.25 17.03 -20.63
C THR A 461 10.18 15.92 -20.76
N ARG A 462 10.38 14.95 -21.64
CA ARG A 462 9.54 13.75 -21.69
C ARG A 462 10.17 12.54 -21.00
N ASN A 463 11.48 12.55 -20.85
CA ASN A 463 12.24 11.45 -20.28
C ASN A 463 13.32 11.97 -19.32
N ALA A 464 13.77 11.10 -18.42
CA ALA A 464 14.85 11.37 -17.49
C ALA A 464 15.54 10.07 -17.09
N PHE A 465 16.85 10.12 -16.86
CA PHE A 465 17.64 8.93 -16.53
C PHE A 465 18.20 9.12 -15.13
N PHE A 466 18.14 8.08 -14.31
CA PHE A 466 18.76 8.05 -12.99
C PHE A 466 19.90 7.06 -13.03
N ILE A 467 21.10 7.46 -12.60
CA ILE A 467 22.26 6.59 -12.61
C ILE A 467 22.99 6.59 -11.28
N GLY A 468 23.39 5.39 -10.87
CA GLY A 468 24.15 5.15 -9.66
C GLY A 468 25.00 3.90 -9.79
N ARG A 469 25.85 3.66 -8.79
CA ARG A 469 26.64 2.43 -8.67
C ARG A 469 26.49 1.87 -7.27
N THR A 470 26.50 0.54 -7.15
CA THR A 470 26.31 -0.14 -5.86
C THR A 470 24.98 0.29 -5.23
N ILE A 471 24.94 0.73 -3.98
CA ILE A 471 23.70 1.12 -3.30
C ILE A 471 23.02 2.34 -3.95
N ASP A 472 23.79 3.25 -4.57
CA ASP A 472 23.24 4.39 -5.34
C ASP A 472 22.41 3.93 -6.55
N TYR A 473 22.71 2.75 -7.12
CA TYR A 473 21.86 2.19 -8.19
C TYR A 473 20.47 1.84 -7.66
N ASN A 474 20.39 1.23 -6.46
CA ASN A 474 19.11 0.89 -5.84
C ASN A 474 18.28 2.15 -5.55
N VAL A 475 18.91 3.24 -5.13
CA VAL A 475 18.24 4.54 -4.95
C VAL A 475 17.83 5.17 -6.29
N SER A 476 18.62 4.98 -7.34
CA SER A 476 18.30 5.46 -8.69
C SER A 476 17.02 4.81 -9.23
N LEU A 477 16.79 3.54 -8.93
CA LEU A 477 15.53 2.85 -9.26
C LEU A 477 14.33 3.50 -8.55
N GLU A 478 14.49 3.83 -7.26
CA GLU A 478 13.44 4.49 -6.48
C GLU A 478 13.16 5.93 -6.96
N GLY A 479 14.20 6.73 -7.19
CA GLY A 479 14.05 8.08 -7.72
C GLY A 479 13.35 8.11 -9.08
N ALA A 480 13.72 7.17 -9.97
CA ALA A 480 13.04 7.01 -11.26
C ALA A 480 11.58 6.58 -11.10
N LEU A 481 11.27 5.68 -10.15
CA LEU A 481 9.91 5.26 -9.87
C LEU A 481 9.06 6.42 -9.36
N LYS A 482 9.55 7.19 -8.36
CA LYS A 482 8.86 8.38 -7.85
C LYS A 482 8.55 9.36 -8.97
N LEU A 483 9.56 9.72 -9.77
CA LEU A 483 9.35 10.67 -10.85
C LEU A 483 8.29 10.18 -11.84
N LYS A 484 8.35 8.90 -12.23
CA LYS A 484 7.39 8.30 -13.17
C LYS A 484 5.97 8.25 -12.63
N GLU A 485 5.79 7.89 -11.35
CA GLU A 485 4.49 7.72 -10.71
C GLU A 485 3.68 9.02 -10.68
N ILE A 486 4.31 10.14 -10.31
CA ILE A 486 3.58 11.38 -10.03
C ILE A 486 3.71 12.44 -11.13
N SER A 487 4.81 12.44 -11.91
CA SER A 487 5.04 13.46 -12.96
C SER A 487 4.71 12.97 -14.38
N TYR A 488 4.59 11.64 -14.55
CA TYR A 488 4.47 10.94 -15.83
C TYR A 488 5.63 11.19 -16.81
N ILE A 489 6.76 11.73 -16.34
CA ILE A 489 8.01 11.72 -17.11
C ILE A 489 8.47 10.26 -17.21
N GLN A 490 8.84 9.83 -18.42
CA GLN A 490 9.38 8.49 -18.62
C GLN A 490 10.77 8.42 -17.99
N ALA A 491 10.82 7.96 -16.75
CA ALA A 491 12.05 7.85 -15.99
C ALA A 491 12.51 6.40 -15.85
N GLU A 492 13.82 6.17 -15.89
CA GLU A 492 14.40 4.84 -15.69
C GLU A 492 15.72 4.92 -14.93
N GLY A 493 15.89 4.00 -13.97
CA GLY A 493 17.08 3.87 -13.15
C GLY A 493 18.03 2.84 -13.74
N PHE A 494 19.28 3.21 -13.99
CA PHE A 494 20.30 2.33 -14.54
C PHE A 494 21.52 2.21 -13.63
N ALA A 495 22.11 1.02 -13.61
CA ALA A 495 23.45 0.87 -13.12
C ALA A 495 24.37 1.65 -14.07
N GLY A 496 25.13 2.62 -13.56
CA GLY A 496 25.87 3.57 -14.40
C GLY A 496 26.83 2.91 -15.39
N GLY A 497 27.36 1.73 -15.06
CA GLY A 497 28.22 0.95 -15.96
C GLY A 497 27.51 0.32 -17.16
N GLU A 498 26.20 0.10 -17.07
CA GLU A 498 25.39 -0.60 -18.08
C GLU A 498 24.95 0.31 -19.22
N LEU A 499 24.99 1.63 -19.06
CA LEU A 499 24.56 2.57 -20.10
C LEU A 499 25.16 2.25 -21.48
N LYS A 500 26.47 2.00 -21.54
CA LYS A 500 27.19 1.70 -22.79
C LYS A 500 26.80 0.37 -23.46
N HIS A 501 26.04 -0.49 -22.78
CA HIS A 501 25.64 -1.80 -23.28
C HIS A 501 24.31 -1.76 -24.08
N GLY A 502 23.79 -0.55 -24.36
CA GLY A 502 22.71 -0.32 -25.34
C GLY A 502 21.92 0.94 -25.04
N THR A 503 21.57 1.15 -23.78
CA THR A 503 20.66 2.21 -23.32
C THR A 503 21.18 3.63 -23.60
N ILE A 504 22.50 3.83 -23.68
CA ILE A 504 23.09 5.13 -24.00
C ILE A 504 22.66 5.67 -25.37
N ALA A 505 22.13 4.81 -26.26
CA ALA A 505 21.55 5.21 -27.54
C ALA A 505 20.28 6.07 -27.40
N LEU A 506 19.65 6.08 -26.20
CA LEU A 506 18.48 6.90 -25.90
C LEU A 506 18.84 8.34 -25.47
N ILE A 507 20.12 8.64 -25.24
CA ILE A 507 20.55 9.99 -24.86
C ILE A 507 20.49 10.91 -26.09
N GLU A 508 19.73 11.98 -25.95
CA GLU A 508 19.60 13.08 -26.91
C GLU A 508 20.13 14.39 -26.29
N GLU A 509 20.22 15.44 -27.11
CA GLU A 509 20.62 16.76 -26.64
C GLU A 509 19.62 17.29 -25.59
N GLY A 510 20.12 17.63 -24.42
CA GLY A 510 19.34 18.10 -23.28
C GLY A 510 18.71 17.00 -22.42
N THR A 511 18.89 15.70 -22.71
CA THR A 511 18.31 14.61 -21.90
C THR A 511 18.76 14.72 -20.44
N PRO A 512 17.86 14.91 -19.47
CA PRO A 512 18.23 15.00 -18.06
C PRO A 512 18.78 13.67 -17.55
N VAL A 513 19.97 13.72 -16.93
CA VAL A 513 20.57 12.56 -16.26
C VAL A 513 20.90 12.93 -14.81
N VAL A 514 20.12 12.39 -13.87
CA VAL A 514 20.36 12.50 -12.44
C VAL A 514 21.38 11.44 -12.02
N GLY A 515 22.57 11.85 -11.59
CA GLY A 515 23.64 10.97 -11.15
C GLY A 515 23.86 11.06 -9.65
N LEU A 516 23.81 9.92 -8.95
CA LEU A 516 24.16 9.82 -7.53
C LEU A 516 25.64 9.47 -7.37
N ALA A 517 26.36 10.30 -6.62
CA ALA A 517 27.80 10.17 -6.39
C ALA A 517 28.14 10.13 -4.90
N THR A 518 27.46 9.28 -4.13
CA THR A 518 27.57 9.22 -2.66
C THR A 518 28.55 8.16 -2.16
N GLN A 519 29.03 7.29 -3.06
CA GLN A 519 29.87 6.14 -2.70
C GLN A 519 31.33 6.38 -3.07
N GLU A 520 32.21 6.55 -2.08
CA GLU A 520 33.63 6.91 -2.28
C GLU A 520 34.34 5.96 -3.25
N LYS A 521 34.21 4.64 -3.02
CA LYS A 521 34.90 3.58 -3.78
C LYS A 521 34.59 3.60 -5.28
N VAL A 522 33.44 4.14 -5.68
CA VAL A 522 32.97 4.16 -7.08
C VAL A 522 32.70 5.57 -7.59
N ASN A 523 33.03 6.62 -6.83
CA ASN A 523 32.75 8.02 -7.15
C ASN A 523 33.37 8.43 -8.50
N LEU A 524 34.64 8.08 -8.73
CA LEU A 524 35.31 8.35 -10.02
C LEU A 524 34.66 7.58 -11.18
N SER A 525 34.18 6.36 -10.93
CA SER A 525 33.53 5.54 -11.96
C SER A 525 32.18 6.11 -12.37
N ILE A 526 31.33 6.51 -11.42
CA ILE A 526 30.01 7.09 -11.75
C ILE A 526 30.16 8.44 -12.45
N ARG A 527 31.11 9.29 -12.03
CA ARG A 527 31.44 10.54 -12.74
C ARG A 527 31.97 10.29 -14.14
N GLY A 528 32.72 9.21 -14.34
CA GLY A 528 33.09 8.73 -15.67
C GLY A 528 31.87 8.43 -16.54
N ASN A 529 30.87 7.74 -15.99
CA ASN A 529 29.63 7.45 -16.70
C ASN A 529 28.80 8.71 -16.99
N VAL A 530 28.76 9.69 -16.07
CA VAL A 530 28.16 11.00 -16.34
C VAL A 530 28.85 11.69 -17.51
N LYS A 531 30.19 11.70 -17.57
CA LYS A 531 30.92 12.27 -18.72
C LYS A 531 30.59 11.58 -20.03
N GLU A 532 30.38 10.26 -20.01
CA GLU A 532 30.02 9.49 -21.21
C GLU A 532 28.66 9.91 -21.76
N VAL A 533 27.65 10.13 -20.92
CA VAL A 533 26.32 10.61 -21.38
C VAL A 533 26.36 12.08 -21.78
N VAL A 534 27.12 12.92 -21.08
CA VAL A 534 27.32 14.34 -21.44
C VAL A 534 27.95 14.47 -22.82
N ALA A 535 28.92 13.60 -23.15
CA ALA A 535 29.52 13.56 -24.48
C ALA A 535 28.53 13.21 -25.62
N ARG A 536 27.29 12.84 -25.29
CA ARG A 536 26.19 12.49 -26.21
C ARG A 536 25.00 13.45 -26.11
N GLY A 537 25.14 14.55 -25.37
CA GLY A 537 24.12 15.59 -25.26
C GLY A 537 23.35 15.61 -23.95
N ALA A 538 23.62 14.70 -22.99
CA ALA A 538 22.90 14.72 -21.71
C ALA A 538 23.12 16.03 -20.92
N HIS A 539 22.08 16.43 -20.18
CA HIS A 539 22.11 17.51 -19.19
C HIS A 539 22.28 16.90 -17.78
N PRO A 540 23.48 16.96 -17.17
CA PRO A 540 23.77 16.22 -15.96
C PRO A 540 23.31 16.96 -14.69
N CYS A 541 22.55 16.28 -13.84
CA CYS A 541 22.22 16.70 -12.48
C CYS A 541 22.97 15.79 -11.49
N ILE A 542 24.09 16.23 -10.93
CA ILE A 542 24.89 15.39 -10.01
C ILE A 542 24.52 15.72 -8.57
N ILE A 543 24.02 14.73 -7.84
CA ILE A 543 23.82 14.78 -6.39
C ILE A 543 24.95 13.99 -5.73
N SER A 544 25.80 14.71 -4.99
CA SER A 544 26.97 14.15 -4.31
C SER A 544 26.81 14.23 -2.79
N MET A 545 27.68 13.57 -2.04
CA MET A 545 27.75 13.69 -0.58
C MET A 545 28.92 14.58 -0.19
N GLU A 546 28.76 15.37 0.87
CA GLU A 546 29.83 16.17 1.47
C GLU A 546 31.09 15.32 1.72
N GLY A 547 32.24 15.82 1.28
CA GLY A 547 33.53 15.11 1.23
C GLY A 547 33.82 14.44 -0.12
N LEU A 548 32.81 14.23 -0.97
CA LEU A 548 32.92 13.58 -2.28
C LEU A 548 32.56 14.50 -3.46
N GLU A 549 32.13 15.72 -3.18
CA GLU A 549 31.72 16.71 -4.16
C GLU A 549 32.88 17.15 -5.08
N LYS A 550 32.51 17.64 -6.25
CA LYS A 550 33.39 18.31 -7.21
C LYS A 550 32.75 19.62 -7.65
N GLU A 551 33.59 20.52 -8.14
CA GLU A 551 33.12 21.75 -8.77
C GLU A 551 32.13 21.42 -9.89
N GLY A 552 30.94 22.03 -9.84
CA GLY A 552 29.86 21.82 -10.80
C GLY A 552 28.85 20.73 -10.41
N ASP A 553 28.99 20.07 -9.25
CA ASP A 553 27.92 19.23 -8.73
C ASP A 553 26.68 20.08 -8.40
N THR A 554 25.50 19.55 -8.72
CA THR A 554 24.24 20.29 -8.65
C THR A 554 23.76 20.45 -7.21
N TYR A 555 23.92 19.41 -6.39
CA TYR A 555 23.56 19.43 -4.98
C TYR A 555 24.49 18.52 -4.17
N VAL A 556 24.73 18.90 -2.91
CA VAL A 556 25.62 18.20 -1.99
C VAL A 556 24.82 17.85 -0.74
N ILE A 557 24.52 16.56 -0.55
CA ILE A 557 23.85 16.08 0.66
C ILE A 557 24.83 16.06 1.84
N PRO A 558 24.35 16.24 3.09
CA PRO A 558 25.20 16.13 4.27
C PRO A 558 25.87 14.76 4.41
N HIS A 559 27.06 14.73 5.00
CA HIS A 559 27.81 13.49 5.17
C HIS A 559 27.14 12.53 6.19
N VAL A 560 26.89 11.30 5.76
CA VAL A 560 26.48 10.16 6.60
C VAL A 560 27.27 8.90 6.22
N HIS A 561 27.17 7.84 7.01
CA HIS A 561 27.80 6.56 6.68
C HIS A 561 27.38 6.04 5.28
N GLU A 562 28.32 5.51 4.49
CA GLU A 562 28.12 5.16 3.06
C GLU A 562 26.90 4.26 2.81
N LEU A 563 26.67 3.26 3.68
CA LEU A 563 25.53 2.34 3.59
C LEU A 563 24.18 2.96 4.00
N LEU A 564 24.18 4.08 4.73
CA LEU A 564 22.98 4.79 5.17
C LEU A 564 22.62 5.98 4.28
N THR A 565 23.48 6.34 3.32
CA THR A 565 23.21 7.38 2.31
C THR A 565 21.86 7.23 1.59
N PRO A 566 21.29 6.02 1.33
CA PRO A 566 19.96 5.89 0.74
C PRO A 566 18.84 6.58 1.51
N LEU A 567 18.95 6.63 2.85
CA LEU A 567 17.96 7.31 3.70
C LEU A 567 17.93 8.82 3.48
N VAL A 568 19.03 9.39 2.97
CA VAL A 568 19.23 10.83 2.82
C VAL A 568 19.03 11.24 1.36
N SER A 569 19.71 10.56 0.42
CA SER A 569 19.67 10.93 -1.00
C SER A 569 18.28 10.77 -1.62
N VAL A 570 17.49 9.79 -1.18
CA VAL A 570 16.12 9.59 -1.68
C VAL A 570 15.21 10.79 -1.38
N VAL A 571 15.43 11.51 -0.28
CA VAL A 571 14.58 12.64 0.12
C VAL A 571 14.71 13.80 -0.86
N ALA A 572 15.93 14.05 -1.36
CA ALA A 572 16.15 15.01 -2.44
C ALA A 572 15.40 14.58 -3.71
N LEU A 573 15.45 13.29 -4.07
CA LEU A 573 14.75 12.77 -5.26
C LEU A 573 13.21 12.80 -5.12
N GLN A 574 12.69 12.59 -3.91
CA GLN A 574 11.27 12.71 -3.61
C GLN A 574 10.79 14.16 -3.79
N LEU A 575 11.53 15.14 -3.27
CA LEU A 575 11.21 16.57 -3.45
C LEU A 575 11.32 17.00 -4.91
N ILE A 576 12.38 16.61 -5.62
CA ILE A 576 12.52 16.88 -7.06
C ILE A 576 11.34 16.30 -7.84
N SER A 577 10.92 15.07 -7.52
CA SER A 577 9.77 14.43 -8.18
C SER A 577 8.45 15.14 -7.84
N TYR A 578 8.27 15.56 -6.59
CA TYR A 578 7.12 16.33 -6.12
C TYR A 578 6.97 17.63 -6.92
N TYR A 579 8.04 18.41 -7.02
CA TYR A 579 8.01 19.68 -7.75
C TYR A 579 7.84 19.47 -9.25
N ALA A 580 8.45 18.45 -9.84
CA ALA A 580 8.24 18.11 -11.24
C ALA A 580 6.78 17.78 -11.57
N ALA A 581 6.05 17.11 -10.65
CA ALA A 581 4.62 16.87 -10.80
C ALA A 581 3.79 18.14 -10.59
N LEU A 582 4.15 18.95 -9.58
CA LEU A 582 3.49 20.22 -9.28
C LEU A 582 3.55 21.20 -10.47
N HIS A 583 4.73 21.37 -11.07
CA HIS A 583 4.93 22.26 -12.22
C HIS A 583 4.16 21.81 -13.47
N ARG A 584 3.74 20.54 -13.51
CA ARG A 584 2.92 19.96 -14.58
C ARG A 584 1.42 19.98 -14.29
N ASP A 585 1.00 20.60 -13.19
CA ASP A 585 -0.39 20.68 -12.76
C ASP A 585 -1.04 19.29 -12.60
N LEU A 586 -0.27 18.35 -12.03
CA LEU A 586 -0.70 16.98 -11.79
C LEU A 586 -1.13 16.76 -10.34
N ASP A 587 -2.07 15.84 -10.12
CA ASP A 587 -2.46 15.42 -8.77
C ASP A 587 -1.36 14.54 -8.16
N VAL A 588 -0.60 15.12 -7.23
CA VAL A 588 0.54 14.48 -6.58
C VAL A 588 0.11 13.40 -5.58
N ASP A 589 -1.01 13.60 -4.90
CA ASP A 589 -1.50 12.66 -3.89
C ASP A 589 -2.23 11.47 -4.54
N LYS A 590 -2.89 11.70 -5.69
CA LYS A 590 -3.73 10.73 -6.41
C LYS A 590 -3.38 10.68 -7.90
N PRO A 591 -2.17 10.19 -8.27
CA PRO A 591 -1.74 10.04 -9.65
C PRO A 591 -2.64 9.05 -10.39
N ARG A 592 -2.99 9.38 -11.65
CA ARG A 592 -3.93 8.63 -12.48
C ARG A 592 -3.54 7.15 -12.60
N ASN A 593 -4.55 6.28 -12.70
CA ASN A 593 -4.42 4.83 -12.87
C ASN A 593 -3.77 4.10 -11.69
N LEU A 594 -3.38 4.79 -10.61
CA LEU A 594 -2.72 4.20 -9.46
C LEU A 594 -3.60 4.21 -8.22
N ALA A 595 -3.28 3.34 -7.28
CA ALA A 595 -3.89 3.26 -5.96
C ALA A 595 -2.82 2.99 -4.91
N LYS A 596 -3.07 3.40 -3.66
CA LYS A 596 -2.07 3.30 -2.58
C LYS A 596 -1.58 1.88 -2.31
N SER A 597 -2.48 0.90 -2.39
CA SER A 597 -2.16 -0.51 -2.17
C SER A 597 -2.88 -1.36 -3.22
N VAL A 598 -2.21 -2.40 -3.71
CA VAL A 598 -2.74 -3.34 -4.69
C VAL A 598 -3.13 -4.64 -3.96
N THR A 599 -4.43 -4.85 -3.73
CA THR A 599 -4.99 -6.04 -3.03
C THR A 599 -5.65 -7.05 -3.97
N VAL A 600 -5.56 -6.84 -5.27
CA VAL A 600 -6.06 -7.75 -6.29
C VAL A 600 -4.89 -8.07 -7.22
N GLU A 601 -4.79 -9.31 -7.65
CA GLU A 601 -3.82 -9.75 -8.69
C GLU A 601 -4.19 -9.17 -10.06
#